data_AF-A0A1H8R4P4-F1
#
_entry.id   AF-A0A1H8R4P4-F1
#
_cell.length_a   1.000
_cell.length_b   1.000
_cell.length_c   1.000
_cell.angle_alpha   90.00
_cell.angle_beta   90.00
_cell.angle_gamma   90.00
#
_symmetry.space_group_name_H-M   'P 1'
#
loop_
_entity.id
_entity.type
_entity.pdbx_description
1 polymer ?
#
loop_
_entity_poly.entity_id
_entity_poly.type
_entity_poly.pdbx_seq_one_letter_code
_entity_poly.pdbx_strand_id
1 'polypeptide(L)' 'MKTGLEIVRLHREYEEKIHEITNALSKLDEYTYTKTILQEQHDRLRDELKRLEDTRFQPMDPIVIHTSLLGGKSPG' A
#
# COMPACT_ATOMS: atom_id res chain seq x y z
N MET A 1 1.51 -17.23 2.84
CA MET A 1 2.09 -15.87 2.94
C MET A 1 2.41 -15.39 1.53
N LYS A 2 2.04 -14.15 1.17
CA LYS A 2 2.39 -13.55 -0.13
C LYS A 2 3.86 -13.11 -0.13
N THR A 3 4.56 -13.31 -1.23
CA THR A 3 5.95 -12.84 -1.40
C THR A 3 6.01 -11.31 -1.47
N GLY A 4 7.19 -10.71 -1.25
CA GLY A 4 7.35 -9.24 -1.35
C GLY A 4 6.98 -8.70 -2.73
N LEU A 5 7.37 -9.43 -3.79
CA LEU A 5 7.05 -9.09 -5.18
C LEU A 5 5.54 -9.13 -5.46
N GLU A 6 4.84 -10.15 -4.93
CA GLU A 6 3.39 -10.25 -5.05
C GLU A 6 2.66 -9.09 -4.36
N ILE A 7 3.19 -8.62 -3.22
CA ILE A 7 2.62 -7.47 -2.51
C ILE A 7 2.77 -6.19 -3.33
N VAL A 8 3.95 -5.93 -3.92
CA VAL A 8 4.16 -4.76 -4.77
C VAL A 8 3.28 -4.81 -6.03
N ARG A 9 3.14 -5.99 -6.64
CA ARG A 9 2.26 -6.15 -7.81
C ARG A 9 0.80 -5.88 -7.46
N LEU A 10 0.31 -6.44 -6.36
CA LEU A 10 -1.06 -6.23 -5.90
C LEU A 10 -1.34 -4.77 -5.53
N HIS A 11 -0.37 -4.08 -4.92
CA HIS A 11 -0.48 -2.65 -4.59
C HIS A 11 -0.72 -1.82 -5.86
N ARG A 12 0.11 -2.02 -6.89
CA ARG A 12 -0.05 -1.36 -8.18
C ARG A 12 -1.38 -1.70 -8.87
N GLU A 13 -1.78 -2.98 -8.88
CA GLU A 13 -3.05 -3.41 -9.46
C GLU A 13 -4.26 -2.75 -8.76
N TYR A 14 -4.20 -2.56 -7.44
CA TYR A 14 -5.23 -1.86 -6.68
C TYR A 14 -5.26 -0.37 -6.98
N GLU A 15 -4.11 0.30 -7.09
CA GLU A 15 -4.04 1.72 -7.49
C GLU A 15 -4.64 1.94 -8.87
N GLU A 16 -4.28 1.10 -9.85
CA GLU A 16 -4.79 1.17 -11.22
C GLU A 16 -6.34 1.02 -11.25
N LYS A 17 -6.88 0.03 -10.51
CA LYS A 17 -8.34 -0.19 -10.42
C LYS A 17 -9.08 0.93 -9.69
N ILE A 18 -8.50 1.47 -8.61
CA ILE A 18 -9.07 2.61 -7.88
C ILE A 18 -9.17 3.81 -8.83
N HIS A 19 -8.12 4.07 -9.61
CA HIS A 19 -8.12 5.16 -10.58
C HIS A 19 -9.18 4.96 -11.68
N GLU A 20 -9.31 3.75 -12.21
CA GLU A 20 -10.34 3.42 -13.21
C GLU A 20 -11.76 3.63 -12.67
N ILE A 21 -12.07 3.13 -11.47
CA ILE A 21 -13.39 3.27 -10.86
C ILE A 21 -13.69 4.73 -10.52
N THR A 22 -12.69 5.48 -10.04
CA THR A 22 -12.83 6.92 -9.79
C THR A 22 -13.23 7.67 -11.06
N ASN A 23 -12.55 7.38 -12.17
CA ASN A 23 -12.85 7.97 -13.48
C ASN A 23 -14.21 7.53 -14.04
N ALA A 24 -14.67 6.32 -13.70
CA ALA A 24 -16.01 5.87 -14.06
C ALA A 24 -17.07 6.61 -13.24
N LEU A 25 -16.90 6.68 -11.91
CA LEU A 25 -17.80 7.38 -10.99
C LEU A 25 -17.98 8.86 -11.36
N SER A 26 -16.92 9.53 -11.82
CA SER A 26 -16.99 10.94 -12.26
C SER A 26 -17.76 11.14 -13.56
N LYS A 27 -18.02 10.08 -14.33
CA LYS A 27 -18.81 10.12 -15.59
C LYS A 27 -20.24 9.63 -15.40
N LEU A 28 -20.55 9.06 -14.23
CA LEU A 28 -21.84 8.50 -13.86
C LEU A 28 -22.62 9.53 -13.02
N ASP A 29 -23.23 10.50 -13.68
CA ASP A 29 -24.08 11.52 -13.03
C ASP A 29 -25.56 11.08 -12.88
N GLU A 30 -26.06 10.17 -13.73
CA GLU A 30 -27.50 9.85 -13.78
C GLU A 30 -27.87 8.42 -13.32
N TYR A 31 -26.91 7.53 -13.05
CA TYR A 31 -27.20 6.13 -12.71
C TYR A 31 -26.97 5.84 -11.23
N THR A 32 -27.99 6.13 -10.40
CA THR A 32 -27.89 6.03 -8.93
C THR A 32 -27.46 4.64 -8.46
N TYR A 33 -28.04 3.56 -8.99
CA TYR A 33 -27.73 2.19 -8.58
C TYR A 33 -26.31 1.75 -8.98
N THR A 34 -25.93 1.97 -10.24
CA THR A 34 -24.60 1.63 -10.75
C THR A 34 -23.52 2.44 -10.04
N LYS A 35 -23.80 3.72 -9.74
CA LYS A 35 -22.92 4.58 -8.95
C LYS A 35 -22.73 4.04 -7.54
N THR A 36 -23.80 3.62 -6.86
CA THR A 36 -23.71 3.01 -5.52
C THR A 36 -22.83 1.77 -5.52
N ILE A 37 -23.04 0.84 -6.48
CA ILE A 37 -22.21 -0.38 -6.55
C ILE A 37 -20.74 -0.04 -6.80
N LEU A 38 -20.46 0.86 -7.74
CA LEU A 38 -19.08 1.26 -8.03
C LEU A 38 -18.44 1.97 -6.84
N GLN A 39 -19.19 2.76 -6.08
CA GLN A 39 -18.73 3.39 -4.85
C GLN A 39 -18.37 2.32 -3.80
N GLU A 40 -19.22 1.31 -3.60
CA GLU A 40 -18.94 0.21 -2.68
C GLU A 40 -17.69 -0.59 -3.09
N GLN A 41 -17.50 -0.86 -4.40
CA GLN A 41 -16.30 -1.54 -4.88
C GLN A 41 -15.04 -0.69 -4.72
N HIS A 42 -15.15 0.62 -4.98
CA HIS A 42 -14.08 1.57 -4.75
C HIS A 42 -13.65 1.60 -3.28
N ASP A 43 -14.60 1.68 -2.36
CA ASP A 43 -14.30 1.75 -0.93
C ASP A 43 -13.68 0.44 -0.42
N ARG A 44 -14.16 -0.72 -0.90
CA ARG A 44 -13.53 -2.03 -0.61
C ARG A 44 -12.09 -2.11 -1.09
N LEU A 45 -11.80 -1.63 -2.30
CA LEU A 45 -10.44 -1.63 -2.85
C LEU A 45 -9.51 -0.73 -2.05
N ARG A 46 -9.98 0.43 -1.57
CA ARG A 46 -9.20 1.29 -0.67
C ARG A 46 -8.88 0.60 0.66
N ASP A 47 -9.85 -0.10 1.24
CA ASP A 47 -9.63 -0.87 2.46
C ASP A 47 -8.64 -2.02 2.26
N GLU A 48 -8.71 -2.71 1.13
CA GLU A 48 -7.75 -3.76 0.77
C GLU A 48 -6.33 -3.20 0.55
N LEU A 49 -6.21 -2.06 -0.12
CA LEU A 49 -4.94 -1.37 -0.32
C LEU A 49 -4.33 -0.96 1.02
N LYS A 50 -5.12 -0.36 1.91
CA LYS A 50 -4.68 0.03 3.25
C LYS A 50 -4.18 -1.17 4.05
N ARG A 51 -4.92 -2.29 4.04
CA ARG A 51 -4.49 -3.54 4.68
C ARG A 51 -3.20 -4.08 4.09
N LEU A 52 -2.98 -3.91 2.79
CA LEU A 52 -1.75 -4.31 2.12
C LEU A 52 -0.56 -3.44 2.57
N GLU A 53 -0.76 -2.12 2.67
CA GLU A 53 0.22 -1.15 3.15
C GLU A 53 0.63 -1.42 4.60
N ASP A 54 -0.33 -1.73 5.47
CA ASP A 54 -0.09 -2.07 6.88
C ASP A 54 0.81 -3.30 7.06
N THR A 55 0.86 -4.22 6.09
CA THR A 55 1.63 -5.47 6.21
C THR A 55 3.10 -5.39 5.80
N ARG A 56 3.50 -4.41 4.97
CA ARG A 56 4.88 -4.36 4.42
C ARG A 56 5.43 -2.98 4.08
N PHE A 57 4.61 -1.93 4.10
CA PHE A 57 5.03 -0.58 3.71
C PHE A 57 5.12 0.39 4.90
N GLN A 58 5.07 -0.15 6.12
CA GLN A 58 5.38 0.64 7.30
C GLN A 58 6.85 1.08 7.24
N PRO A 59 7.14 2.39 7.46
CA PRO A 59 8.51 2.85 7.55
C PRO A 59 9.21 2.08 8.67
N MET A 60 10.28 1.37 8.34
CA MET A 60 11.13 0.74 9.35
C MET A 60 11.82 1.85 10.14
N ASP A 61 11.77 1.76 11.48
CA ASP A 61 12.51 2.68 12.33
C ASP A 61 14.00 2.68 11.92
N PRO A 62 14.64 3.86 11.83
CA PRO A 62 16.03 3.95 11.44
C PRO A 62 16.90 3.15 12.42
N ILE A 63 17.62 2.16 11.90
CA ILE A 63 18.60 1.39 12.68
C ILE A 63 19.79 2.32 12.95
N VAL A 64 19.89 2.82 14.18
CA VAL A 64 21.06 3.58 14.63
C VAL A 64 22.18 2.58 14.92
N ILE A 65 23.14 2.46 14.00
CA ILE A 65 24.35 1.65 14.22
C ILE A 65 25.27 2.44 15.17
N HIS A 66 25.32 2.05 16.45
CA HIS A 66 26.33 2.56 17.36
C HIS A 66 27.71 2.08 16.92
N THR A 67 28.60 3.01 16.57
CA THR A 67 29.96 2.76 16.07
C THR A 67 30.93 2.16 17.09
N SER A 68 30.46 1.75 18.27
CA SER A 68 31.31 1.20 19.34
C SER A 68 31.85 -0.21 19.07
N LEU A 69 31.47 -0.88 17.97
CA LEU A 69 32.01 -2.20 17.58
C LEU A 69 33.17 -2.13 16.56
N LEU A 70 33.56 -0.93 16.09
CA LEU A 70 34.58 -0.76 15.05
C LEU A 70 35.92 -0.18 15.53
N GLY A 71 36.12 0.01 16.84
CA GLY A 71 37.34 0.62 17.35
C GLY A 71 37.73 0.12 18.73
N GLY A 72 38.64 -0.85 18.78
CA GLY A 72 39.21 -1.35 20.03
C GLY A 72 40.42 -2.24 19.78
N LYS A 73 41.46 -1.73 19.10
CA LYS A 73 42.81 -2.30 19.27
C LYS A 73 43.27 -1.91 20.67
N SER A 74 43.33 -2.86 21.59
CA SER A 74 44.09 -2.72 22.83
C SER A 74 45.51 -3.22 22.56
N PRO A 75 46.55 -2.36 22.52
CA PRO A 75 47.91 -2.79 22.77
C PRO A 75 48.14 -2.71 24.29
N GLY A 76 48.37 -3.86 24.91
CA GLY A 76 48.77 -4.00 26.30
C GLY A 76 49.47 -5.32 26.47
#